data_AF-A0AAJ1TDE7-F1
#
_entry.id   AF-A0AAJ1TDE7-F1
#
_cell.length_a   1.000
_cell.length_b   1.000
_cell.length_c   1.000
_cell.angle_alpha   90.00
_cell.angle_beta   90.00
_cell.angle_gamma   90.00
#
_symmetry.space_group_name_H-M   'P 1'
#
loop_
_entity.id
_entity.type
_entity.pdbx_description
1 polymer ?
#
loop_
_entity_poly.entity_id
_entity_poly.type
_entity_poly.pdbx_seq_one_letter_code
_entity_poly.pdbx_strand_id
1 'polypeptide(L)'
;MEIVIPNNAPIHYPIPCKITRVPEISRQYIPQGDIILANYYKTFEACYEAWPQQCVRYTMGYEPHYVPDKEYAISLYQKKVPTITISRWLQNNLWKDTAQISTIISPGLDLNIYKPREKKSIRPREMRKILYIARNPAAQIKGYHDFIESMEIVKRKSKVPFKVFFICPEKNIIPTHIPHKCFRPVSEHAMADLYQKADLFVSTSWVEGFSLPPLEAMACGTPVVTTNSGGVTDFCIQKRTAVLVKKQNPQSIANGILSVLHNQKLANQLAFHGLQMAQKFSLEQFTQSMIRTFQEIIATRQSANY
;
A
#
# COMPACT_ATOMS: atom_id res chain seq x y z
N MET A 1 3.59 -23.05 8.95
CA MET A 1 4.16 -21.79 8.43
C MET A 1 5.33 -21.39 9.31
N GLU A 2 6.45 -21.03 8.69
CA GLU A 2 7.68 -20.58 9.34
C GLU A 2 8.17 -19.33 8.60
N ILE A 3 8.65 -18.32 9.33
CA ILE A 3 9.27 -17.13 8.74
C ILE A 3 10.74 -17.11 9.13
N VAL A 4 11.62 -17.03 8.13
CA VAL A 4 13.05 -16.86 8.32
C VAL A 4 13.41 -15.37 8.19
N ILE A 5 14.09 -14.81 9.19
CA ILE A 5 14.51 -13.41 9.20
C ILE A 5 15.94 -13.26 9.72
N PRO A 6 16.69 -12.21 9.32
CA PRO A 6 17.97 -11.89 9.93
C PRO A 6 17.88 -11.70 11.45
N ASN A 7 18.96 -11.98 12.18
CA ASN A 7 19.06 -11.85 13.64
C ASN A 7 18.61 -10.46 14.13
N ASN A 8 18.96 -9.40 13.39
CA ASN A 8 18.67 -8.01 13.71
C ASN A 8 17.34 -7.49 13.12
N ALA A 9 16.58 -8.30 12.39
CA ALA A 9 15.33 -7.85 11.77
C ALA A 9 14.26 -7.56 12.85
N PRO A 10 13.63 -6.38 12.83
CA PRO A 10 12.62 -6.00 13.81
C PRO A 10 11.31 -6.76 13.58
N ILE A 11 10.61 -7.07 14.67
CA ILE A 11 9.23 -7.57 14.64
C ILE A 11 8.36 -6.49 15.27
N HIS A 12 7.50 -5.88 14.47
CA HIS A 12 6.67 -4.75 14.93
C HIS A 12 5.30 -5.20 15.47
N TYR A 13 4.85 -6.40 15.12
CA TYR A 13 3.55 -6.94 15.50
C TYR A 13 3.69 -8.42 15.86
N PRO A 14 2.82 -8.96 16.73
CA PRO A 14 2.78 -10.39 17.00
C PRO A 14 2.58 -11.19 15.71
N ILE A 15 3.42 -12.21 15.49
CA ILE A 15 3.29 -13.12 14.35
C ILE A 15 2.98 -14.51 14.92
N PRO A 16 1.80 -15.07 14.64
CA PRO A 16 1.36 -16.35 15.22
C PRO A 16 1.95 -17.54 14.45
N CYS A 17 3.27 -17.56 14.24
CA CYS A 17 3.97 -18.68 13.61
C CYS A 17 5.40 -18.82 14.13
N LYS A 18 6.05 -19.93 13.77
CA LYS A 18 7.48 -20.13 14.09
C LYS A 18 8.30 -19.05 13.38
N ILE A 19 9.21 -18.42 14.13
CA ILE A 19 10.18 -17.46 13.60
C ILE A 19 11.57 -18.04 13.80
N THR A 20 12.31 -18.17 12.71
CA THR A 20 13.70 -18.61 12.72
C THR A 20 14.61 -17.44 12.40
N ARG A 21 15.48 -17.11 13.35
CA ARG A 21 16.46 -16.03 13.21
C ARG A 21 17.79 -16.59 12.71
N VAL A 22 18.38 -15.94 11.71
CA VAL A 22 19.60 -16.40 11.03
C VAL A 22 20.61 -15.27 10.91
N PRO A 23 21.93 -15.54 10.87
CA PRO A 23 22.94 -14.48 10.71
C PRO A 23 22.74 -13.69 9.41
N GLU A 24 22.39 -14.40 8.35
CA GLU A 24 22.08 -13.87 7.03
C GLU A 24 21.07 -14.78 6.32
N ILE A 25 20.39 -14.26 5.29
CA ILE A 25 19.49 -15.06 4.47
C ILE A 25 20.32 -15.74 3.38
N SER A 26 20.72 -16.99 3.60
CA SER A 26 21.48 -17.82 2.65
C SER A 26 20.92 -19.24 2.61
N ARG A 27 21.23 -19.99 1.53
CA ARG A 27 20.59 -21.27 1.20
C ARG A 27 20.56 -22.30 2.33
N GLN A 28 21.61 -22.35 3.16
CA GLN A 28 21.76 -23.32 4.25
C GLN A 28 20.78 -23.10 5.41
N TYR A 29 20.18 -21.92 5.49
CA TYR A 29 19.24 -21.55 6.53
C TYR A 29 17.77 -21.56 6.08
N ILE A 30 17.50 -21.89 4.82
CA ILE A 30 16.13 -21.93 4.31
C ILE A 30 15.55 -23.33 4.60
N PRO A 31 14.56 -23.46 5.50
CA PRO A 31 13.94 -24.73 5.81
C PRO A 31 13.18 -25.27 4.59
N GLN A 32 13.09 -26.60 4.49
CA GLN A 32 12.24 -27.23 3.50
C GLN A 32 10.75 -26.94 3.77
N GLY A 33 9.96 -26.80 2.70
CA GLY A 33 8.51 -26.69 2.77
C GLY A 33 7.89 -26.89 1.40
N ASP A 34 6.57 -27.14 1.34
CA ASP A 34 5.84 -27.34 0.07
C ASP A 34 5.90 -26.10 -0.83
N ILE A 35 5.93 -24.92 -0.19
CA ILE A 35 6.06 -23.61 -0.82
C ILE A 35 7.08 -22.80 -0.03
N ILE A 36 8.09 -22.28 -0.72
CA ILE A 36 9.04 -21.31 -0.17
C ILE A 36 8.73 -19.94 -0.78
N LEU A 37 8.09 -19.07 -0.02
CA LEU A 37 7.62 -17.76 -0.49
C LEU A 37 8.68 -16.68 -0.26
N ALA A 38 9.28 -16.16 -1.33
CA ALA A 38 10.27 -15.08 -1.26
C ALA A 38 9.64 -13.74 -1.64
N ASN A 39 9.76 -12.74 -0.77
CA ASN A 39 9.08 -11.45 -0.90
C ASN A 39 10.00 -10.28 -1.31
N TYR A 40 11.29 -10.55 -1.53
CA TYR A 40 12.29 -9.58 -2.00
C TYR A 40 13.37 -10.23 -2.85
N TYR A 41 13.93 -9.52 -3.84
CA TYR A 41 14.89 -10.10 -4.78
C TYR A 41 16.10 -10.81 -4.14
N LYS A 42 16.68 -10.27 -3.06
CA LYS A 42 17.79 -10.93 -2.34
C LYS A 42 17.35 -12.17 -1.58
N THR A 43 16.15 -12.15 -0.98
CA THR A 43 15.61 -13.34 -0.32
C THR A 43 15.25 -14.42 -1.34
N PHE A 44 14.86 -14.02 -2.56
CA PHE A 44 14.53 -14.95 -3.62
C PHE A 44 15.72 -15.81 -4.04
N GLU A 45 16.90 -15.22 -4.20
CA GLU A 45 18.09 -15.98 -4.58
C GLU A 45 18.38 -17.12 -3.59
N ALA A 46 18.47 -16.82 -2.30
CA ALA A 46 18.70 -17.82 -1.26
C ALA A 46 17.62 -18.92 -1.24
N CYS A 47 16.34 -18.53 -1.40
CA CYS A 47 15.23 -19.47 -1.46
C CYS A 47 15.31 -20.38 -2.71
N TYR A 48 15.67 -19.82 -3.86
CA TYR A 48 15.79 -20.54 -5.12
C TYR A 48 16.99 -21.50 -5.11
N GLU A 49 18.12 -21.08 -4.56
CA GLU A 49 19.31 -21.93 -4.42
C GLU A 49 19.07 -23.12 -3.48
N ALA A 50 18.29 -22.93 -2.41
CA ALA A 50 17.96 -23.99 -1.48
C ALA A 50 16.92 -24.96 -2.05
N TRP A 51 15.85 -24.42 -2.65
CA TRP A 51 14.65 -25.18 -3.03
C TRP A 51 14.06 -24.66 -4.35
N PRO A 52 14.74 -24.87 -5.51
CA PRO A 52 14.36 -24.24 -6.77
C PRO A 52 12.96 -24.66 -7.24
N GLN A 53 12.55 -25.89 -6.96
CA GLN A 53 11.24 -26.40 -7.32
C GLN A 53 10.13 -25.84 -6.42
N GLN A 54 10.40 -25.59 -5.15
CA GLN A 54 9.43 -25.14 -4.15
C GLN A 54 9.31 -23.61 -4.09
N CYS A 55 10.31 -22.89 -4.59
CA CYS A 55 10.36 -21.44 -4.58
C CYS A 55 9.20 -20.80 -5.35
N VAL A 56 8.53 -19.83 -4.72
CA VAL A 56 7.49 -18.99 -5.28
C VAL A 56 7.84 -17.54 -4.99
N ARG A 57 7.76 -16.68 -6.00
CA ARG A 57 8.06 -15.26 -5.84
C ARG A 57 6.79 -14.48 -5.46
N TYR A 58 6.87 -13.66 -4.42
CA TYR A 58 5.82 -12.74 -4.00
C TYR A 58 6.28 -11.29 -4.22
N THR A 59 5.83 -10.70 -5.34
CA THR A 59 6.32 -9.41 -5.85
C THR A 59 5.45 -8.28 -5.29
N MET A 60 5.93 -7.64 -4.21
CA MET A 60 5.28 -6.49 -3.55
C MET A 60 5.71 -5.12 -4.12
N GLY A 61 6.83 -5.11 -4.83
CA GLY A 61 7.35 -4.01 -5.63
C GLY A 61 8.12 -4.61 -6.79
N TYR A 62 8.55 -3.79 -7.75
CA TYR A 62 9.37 -4.27 -8.86
C TYR A 62 10.78 -3.70 -8.71
N GLU A 63 11.65 -4.47 -8.06
CA GLU A 63 13.01 -4.11 -7.67
C GLU A 63 13.85 -3.48 -8.79
N PRO A 64 13.82 -3.96 -10.04
CA PRO A 64 14.60 -3.38 -11.14
C PRO A 64 14.37 -1.87 -11.39
N HIS A 65 13.28 -1.29 -10.87
CA HIS A 65 13.01 0.14 -10.98
C HIS A 65 13.74 1.01 -9.93
N TYR A 66 14.29 0.43 -8.87
CA TYR A 66 14.80 1.22 -7.74
C TYR A 66 16.05 0.65 -7.05
N VAL A 67 16.52 -0.54 -7.42
CA VAL A 67 17.80 -1.07 -6.92
C VAL A 67 18.97 -0.63 -7.83
N PRO A 68 20.18 -0.43 -7.29
CA PRO A 68 21.35 -0.03 -8.09
C PRO A 68 21.74 -1.06 -9.16
N ASP A 69 21.64 -2.35 -8.84
CA ASP A 69 22.01 -3.45 -9.73
C ASP A 69 20.76 -4.03 -10.42
N LYS A 70 20.32 -3.31 -11.45
CA LYS A 70 19.09 -3.62 -12.19
C LYS A 70 19.22 -4.93 -12.96
N GLU A 71 20.34 -5.14 -13.63
CA GLU A 71 20.61 -6.30 -14.48
C GLU A 71 20.56 -7.59 -13.66
N TYR A 72 21.20 -7.59 -12.48
CA TYR A 72 21.11 -8.72 -11.56
C TYR A 72 19.67 -8.97 -11.10
N ALA A 73 18.93 -7.93 -10.70
CA ALA A 73 17.53 -8.10 -10.28
C ALA A 73 16.64 -8.69 -11.40
N ILE A 74 16.83 -8.24 -12.66
CA ILE A 74 16.14 -8.79 -13.84
C ILE A 74 16.51 -10.26 -14.06
N SER A 75 17.79 -10.62 -13.95
CA SER A 75 18.26 -12.00 -14.14
C SER A 75 17.56 -13.00 -13.21
N LEU A 76 17.21 -12.57 -11.99
CA LEU A 76 16.49 -13.42 -11.04
C LEU A 76 15.04 -13.71 -11.49
N TYR A 77 14.38 -12.77 -12.20
CA TYR A 77 13.05 -13.01 -12.75
C TYR A 77 13.08 -13.98 -13.95
N GLN A 78 14.21 -14.09 -14.65
CA GLN A 78 14.38 -15.03 -15.76
C GLN A 78 14.46 -16.50 -15.30
N LYS A 79 14.50 -16.77 -13.99
CA LYS A 79 14.42 -18.12 -13.41
C LYS A 79 13.04 -18.78 -13.57
N LYS A 80 12.03 -18.02 -14.04
CA LYS A 80 10.68 -18.49 -14.41
C LYS A 80 9.95 -19.35 -13.37
N VAL A 81 10.12 -19.02 -12.09
CA VAL A 81 9.33 -19.65 -11.01
C VAL A 81 7.88 -19.15 -11.03
N PRO A 82 6.94 -19.88 -10.40
CA PRO A 82 5.62 -19.33 -10.09
C PRO A 82 5.77 -17.99 -9.37
N THR A 83 5.11 -16.96 -9.91
CA THR A 83 5.24 -15.58 -9.44
C THR A 83 3.85 -15.01 -9.15
N ILE A 84 3.70 -14.40 -7.99
CA ILE A 84 2.53 -13.67 -7.55
C ILE A 84 2.87 -12.18 -7.54
N THR A 85 2.02 -11.34 -8.12
CA THR A 85 2.12 -9.87 -8.05
C THR A 85 0.93 -9.29 -7.29
N ILE A 86 1.15 -8.18 -6.58
CA ILE A 86 0.10 -7.59 -5.74
C ILE A 86 -0.81 -6.58 -6.46
N SER A 87 -0.53 -6.29 -7.75
CA SER A 87 -1.34 -5.39 -8.58
C SER A 87 -1.15 -5.64 -10.06
N ARG A 88 -2.12 -5.21 -10.89
CA ARG A 88 -2.00 -5.23 -12.35
C ARG A 88 -0.85 -4.36 -12.83
N TRP A 89 -0.60 -3.24 -12.14
CA TRP A 89 0.53 -2.37 -12.46
C TRP A 89 1.88 -3.09 -12.33
N LEU A 90 2.09 -3.86 -11.25
CA LEU A 90 3.31 -4.65 -11.08
C LEU A 90 3.41 -5.79 -12.09
N GLN A 91 2.31 -6.50 -12.36
CA GLN A 91 2.28 -7.54 -13.40
C GLN A 91 2.70 -6.95 -14.76
N ASN A 92 2.17 -5.78 -15.14
CA ASN A 92 2.50 -5.14 -16.40
C ASN A 92 3.98 -4.72 -16.49
N ASN A 93 4.56 -4.20 -15.40
CA ASN A 93 5.99 -3.86 -15.38
C ASN A 93 6.86 -5.11 -15.50
N LEU A 94 6.54 -6.14 -14.71
CA LEU A 94 7.22 -7.43 -14.75
C LEU A 94 7.19 -8.04 -16.16
N TRP A 95 6.01 -8.11 -16.77
CA TRP A 95 5.82 -8.68 -18.10
C TRP A 95 6.63 -7.93 -19.17
N LYS A 96 6.60 -6.59 -19.15
CA LYS A 96 7.30 -5.76 -20.14
C LYS A 96 8.80 -6.01 -20.18
N ASP A 97 9.41 -6.19 -19.01
CA ASP A 97 10.87 -6.28 -18.88
C ASP A 97 11.40 -7.71 -18.96
N THR A 98 10.56 -8.71 -18.63
CA THR A 98 11.04 -10.09 -18.40
C THR A 98 10.25 -11.16 -19.15
N ALA A 99 9.09 -10.80 -19.73
CA ALA A 99 8.08 -11.73 -20.24
C ALA A 99 7.60 -12.78 -19.21
N GLN A 100 7.82 -12.53 -17.91
CA GLN A 100 7.33 -13.39 -16.84
C GLN A 100 5.83 -13.17 -16.60
N ILE A 101 5.06 -14.25 -16.67
CA ILE A 101 3.64 -14.25 -16.27
C ILE A 101 3.55 -14.33 -14.75
N SER A 102 2.57 -13.67 -14.16
CA SER A 102 2.29 -13.79 -12.73
C SER A 102 0.79 -13.89 -12.45
N THR A 103 0.43 -14.51 -11.33
CA THR A 103 -0.93 -14.46 -10.78
C THR A 103 -1.08 -13.17 -9.97
N ILE A 104 -2.16 -12.43 -10.18
CA ILE A 104 -2.43 -11.21 -9.39
C ILE A 104 -3.20 -11.60 -8.14
N ILE A 105 -2.65 -11.27 -6.97
CA ILE A 105 -3.33 -11.41 -5.69
C ILE A 105 -3.17 -10.08 -4.93
N SER A 106 -4.20 -9.24 -5.02
CA SER A 106 -4.21 -7.95 -4.33
C SER A 106 -4.32 -8.12 -2.82
N PRO A 107 -3.63 -7.28 -2.02
CA PRO A 107 -3.75 -7.28 -0.57
C PRO A 107 -5.19 -7.03 -0.12
N GLY A 108 -5.59 -7.67 0.98
CA GLY A 108 -6.92 -7.53 1.58
C GLY A 108 -6.92 -6.65 2.84
N LEU A 109 -8.09 -6.11 3.16
CA LEU A 109 -8.39 -5.34 4.37
C LEU A 109 -9.27 -6.15 5.33
N ASP A 110 -9.04 -5.99 6.63
CA ASP A 110 -10.03 -6.42 7.62
C ASP A 110 -11.21 -5.43 7.64
N LEU A 111 -12.28 -5.80 6.92
CA LEU A 111 -13.50 -4.99 6.80
C LEU A 111 -14.33 -4.97 8.10
N ASN A 112 -13.96 -5.73 9.13
CA ASN A 112 -14.55 -5.57 10.46
C ASN A 112 -13.96 -4.38 11.21
N ILE A 113 -12.70 -4.02 10.89
CA ILE A 113 -11.97 -2.89 11.45
C ILE A 113 -12.16 -1.64 10.57
N TYR A 114 -11.81 -1.74 9.29
CA TYR A 114 -11.93 -0.65 8.33
C TYR A 114 -13.32 -0.66 7.71
N LYS A 115 -14.22 0.08 8.34
CA LYS A 115 -15.62 0.21 7.93
C LYS A 115 -16.13 1.63 8.15
N PRO A 116 -17.18 2.08 7.45
CA PRO A 116 -17.76 3.37 7.73
C PRO A 116 -18.33 3.39 9.15
N ARG A 117 -18.19 4.53 9.81
CA ARG A 117 -18.95 4.84 11.03
C ARG A 117 -20.16 5.66 10.64
N GLU A 118 -21.25 5.55 11.40
CA GLU A 118 -22.37 6.51 11.29
C GLU A 118 -21.82 7.92 11.45
N LYS A 119 -21.81 8.69 10.36
CA LYS A 119 -21.35 10.07 10.39
C LYS A 119 -22.45 10.94 10.99
N LYS A 120 -22.10 11.72 12.01
CA LYS A 120 -22.90 12.91 12.36
C LYS A 120 -22.88 13.84 11.14
N SER A 121 -24.02 14.44 10.81
CA SER A 121 -24.13 15.37 9.69
C SER A 121 -23.04 16.45 9.76
N ILE A 122 -22.24 16.57 8.70
CA ILE A 122 -21.16 17.56 8.64
C ILE A 122 -21.82 18.94 8.56
N ARG A 123 -21.57 19.79 9.56
CA ARG A 123 -22.17 21.13 9.58
C ARG A 123 -21.45 22.03 8.57
N PRO A 124 -22.16 22.93 7.85
CA PRO A 124 -21.58 23.79 6.81
C PRO A 124 -20.42 24.70 7.24
N ARG A 125 -20.17 24.85 8.55
CA ARG A 125 -19.10 25.69 9.14
C ARG A 125 -18.09 24.89 9.98
N GLU A 126 -18.14 23.56 9.96
CA GLU A 126 -17.18 22.75 10.71
C GLU A 126 -15.80 22.76 10.02
N MET A 127 -14.75 22.90 10.83
CA MET A 127 -13.37 22.84 10.36
C MET A 127 -13.07 21.45 9.76
N ARG A 128 -12.71 21.42 8.47
CA ARG A 128 -12.41 20.20 7.72
C ARG A 128 -11.12 19.54 8.21
N LYS A 129 -11.13 18.21 8.32
CA LYS A 129 -10.01 17.40 8.78
C LYS A 129 -9.40 16.66 7.60
N ILE A 130 -8.20 17.08 7.18
CA ILE A 130 -7.44 16.43 6.11
C ILE A 130 -6.46 15.45 6.76
N LEU A 131 -6.59 14.15 6.50
CA LEU A 131 -5.69 13.14 7.04
C LEU A 131 -4.54 12.87 6.07
N TYR A 132 -3.32 12.86 6.59
CA TYR A 132 -2.10 12.55 5.85
C TYR A 132 -1.16 11.69 6.70
N ILE A 133 -0.57 10.65 6.10
CA ILE A 133 0.43 9.81 6.77
C ILE A 133 1.81 10.32 6.39
N ALA A 134 2.45 11.04 7.31
CA ALA A 134 3.80 11.55 7.17
C ALA A 134 4.81 10.46 7.58
N ARG A 135 5.09 9.53 6.66
CA ARG A 135 6.25 8.61 6.78
C ARG A 135 7.54 9.35 6.42
N ASN A 136 8.66 8.91 6.99
CA ASN A 136 10.00 9.52 6.92
C ASN A 136 10.19 10.58 5.82
N PRO A 137 10.39 11.87 6.16
CA PRO A 137 10.70 12.90 5.17
C PRO A 137 11.94 12.61 4.31
N ALA A 138 12.89 11.81 4.81
CA ALA A 138 14.05 11.38 4.03
C ALA A 138 13.68 10.40 2.89
N ALA A 139 12.56 9.68 3.03
CA ALA A 139 12.03 8.82 1.98
C ALA A 139 11.18 9.65 0.99
N GLN A 140 11.86 10.33 0.07
CA GLN A 140 11.24 11.20 -0.94
C GLN A 140 10.08 10.54 -1.70
N ILE A 141 10.14 9.22 -1.88
CA ILE A 141 9.11 8.42 -2.57
C ILE A 141 7.70 8.51 -1.95
N LYS A 142 7.56 8.98 -0.70
CA LYS A 142 6.24 9.19 -0.06
C LYS A 142 5.68 10.59 -0.30
N GLY A 143 6.43 11.48 -0.95
CA GLY A 143 5.97 12.81 -1.39
C GLY A 143 5.61 13.75 -0.24
N TYR A 144 6.31 13.65 0.91
CA TYR A 144 6.05 14.52 2.07
C TYR A 144 6.22 16.01 1.73
N HIS A 145 7.30 16.37 1.03
CA HIS A 145 7.55 17.75 0.62
C HIS A 145 6.46 18.26 -0.34
N ASP A 146 6.08 17.45 -1.33
CA ASP A 146 4.97 17.77 -2.24
C ASP A 146 3.67 18.08 -1.49
N PHE A 147 3.38 17.29 -0.45
CA PHE A 147 2.20 17.50 0.38
C PHE A 147 2.29 18.83 1.13
N ILE A 148 3.39 19.10 1.85
CA ILE A 148 3.56 20.35 2.62
C ILE A 148 3.44 21.58 1.71
N GLU A 149 4.12 21.59 0.55
CA GLU A 149 4.04 22.70 -0.41
C GLU A 149 2.62 22.87 -0.96
N SER A 150 1.91 21.77 -1.23
CA SER A 150 0.52 21.84 -1.67
C SER A 150 -0.39 22.46 -0.61
N MET A 151 -0.11 22.19 0.66
CA MET A 151 -0.93 22.68 1.77
C MET A 151 -0.76 24.18 2.01
N GLU A 152 0.40 24.77 1.68
CA GLU A 152 0.54 26.24 1.65
C GLU A 152 -0.34 26.89 0.58
N ILE A 153 -0.49 26.23 -0.58
CA ILE A 153 -1.41 26.67 -1.63
C ILE A 153 -2.87 26.54 -1.16
N VAL A 154 -3.22 25.41 -0.52
CA VAL A 154 -4.56 25.17 0.04
C VAL A 154 -4.88 26.20 1.13
N LYS A 155 -3.91 26.54 2.01
CA LYS A 155 -4.07 27.56 3.06
C LYS A 155 -4.45 28.92 2.48
N ARG A 156 -3.83 29.34 1.36
CA ARG A 156 -4.14 30.61 0.69
C ARG A 156 -5.47 30.60 -0.08
N LYS A 157 -5.86 29.46 -0.67
CA LYS A 157 -6.98 29.37 -1.62
C LYS A 157 -8.27 28.78 -1.03
N SER A 158 -8.22 28.11 0.13
CA SER A 158 -9.38 27.44 0.68
C SER A 158 -10.42 28.44 1.18
N LYS A 159 -11.67 28.27 0.73
CA LYS A 159 -12.84 29.01 1.24
C LYS A 159 -13.46 28.38 2.49
N VAL A 160 -12.94 27.23 2.93
CA VAL A 160 -13.41 26.50 4.12
C VAL A 160 -12.26 26.35 5.13
N PRO A 161 -12.51 26.51 6.43
CA PRO A 161 -11.51 26.28 7.45
C PRO A 161 -11.11 24.80 7.45
N PHE A 162 -9.82 24.53 7.63
CA PHE A 162 -9.31 23.17 7.70
C PHE A 162 -8.17 23.04 8.72
N LYS A 163 -7.89 21.82 9.12
CA LYS A 163 -6.65 21.40 9.79
C LYS A 163 -6.19 20.05 9.26
N VAL A 164 -4.89 19.80 9.37
CA VAL A 164 -4.29 18.53 8.98
C VAL A 164 -4.17 17.60 10.18
N PHE A 165 -4.61 16.36 10.04
CA PHE A 165 -4.30 15.26 10.93
C PHE A 165 -3.09 14.54 10.35
N PHE A 166 -1.94 14.74 10.97
CA PHE A 166 -0.72 14.05 10.61
C PHE A 166 -0.62 12.75 11.40
N ILE A 167 -0.43 11.64 10.70
CA ILE A 167 0.03 10.40 11.32
C ILE A 167 1.54 10.34 11.14
N CYS A 168 2.28 10.41 12.26
CA CYS A 168 3.73 10.48 12.27
C CYS A 168 4.29 9.34 13.12
N PRO A 169 4.54 8.15 12.54
CA PRO A 169 5.05 7.02 13.30
C PRO A 169 6.46 7.29 13.88
N GLU A 170 7.25 8.14 13.21
CA GLU A 170 8.68 8.33 13.49
C GLU A 170 9.02 9.61 14.28
N LYS A 171 8.22 10.67 14.19
CA LYS A 171 8.51 11.99 14.81
C LYS A 171 7.26 12.62 15.40
N ASN A 172 7.41 13.43 16.46
CA ASN A 172 6.27 14.07 17.13
C ASN A 172 5.93 15.46 16.59
N ILE A 173 6.81 16.07 15.78
CA ILE A 173 6.68 17.46 15.33
C ILE A 173 6.90 17.52 13.83
N ILE A 174 5.92 18.10 13.13
CA ILE A 174 6.01 18.48 11.71
C ILE A 174 6.30 20.00 11.71
N PRO A 175 7.47 20.45 11.28
CA PRO A 175 7.82 21.88 11.29
C PRO A 175 7.04 22.62 10.19
N THR A 176 5.80 23.02 10.50
CA THR A 176 4.92 23.73 9.58
C THR A 176 4.00 24.72 10.30
N HIS A 177 3.63 25.80 9.60
CA HIS A 177 2.64 26.79 10.04
C HIS A 177 1.21 26.43 9.60
N ILE A 178 1.00 25.26 8.99
CA ILE A 178 -0.33 24.75 8.64
C ILE A 178 -1.03 24.30 9.93
N PRO A 179 -2.30 24.68 10.19
CA PRO A 179 -3.03 24.20 11.36
C PRO A 179 -3.09 22.68 11.37
N HIS A 180 -2.59 22.03 12.43
CA HIS A 180 -2.48 20.57 12.44
C HIS A 180 -2.58 19.94 13.84
N LYS A 181 -2.76 18.62 13.86
CA LYS A 181 -2.60 17.75 15.03
C LYS A 181 -1.87 16.48 14.61
N CYS A 182 -0.89 16.06 15.40
CA CYS A 182 -0.15 14.82 15.18
C CYS A 182 -0.79 13.66 15.96
N PHE A 183 -0.76 12.46 15.37
CA PHE A 183 -1.28 11.23 15.94
C PHE A 183 -0.29 10.08 15.75
N ARG A 184 -0.32 9.15 16.71
CA ARG A 184 0.45 7.89 16.70
C ARG A 184 -0.50 6.74 17.02
N PRO A 185 -1.30 6.28 16.05
CA PRO A 185 -2.18 5.14 16.26
C PRO A 185 -1.32 3.92 16.57
N VAL A 186 -1.67 3.21 17.65
CA VAL A 186 -0.96 2.01 18.13
C VAL A 186 -1.67 0.71 17.73
N SER A 187 -2.78 0.80 17.00
CA SER A 187 -3.55 -0.33 16.51
C SER A 187 -4.29 0.03 15.22
N GLU A 188 -4.73 -0.98 14.48
CA GLU A 188 -5.56 -0.80 13.28
C GLU A 188 -6.90 -0.13 13.61
N HIS A 189 -7.48 -0.41 14.79
CA HIS A 189 -8.69 0.27 15.26
C HIS A 189 -8.46 1.77 15.45
N ALA A 190 -7.32 2.16 16.05
CA ALA A 190 -6.96 3.57 16.21
C ALA A 190 -6.72 4.25 14.85
N MET A 191 -6.20 3.50 13.87
CA MET A 191 -6.01 3.96 12.51
C MET A 191 -7.34 4.18 11.78
N ALA A 192 -8.24 3.18 11.80
CA ALA A 192 -9.59 3.27 11.25
C ALA A 192 -10.38 4.44 11.87
N ASP A 193 -10.24 4.66 13.17
CA ASP A 193 -10.82 5.80 13.89
C ASP A 193 -10.40 7.16 13.30
N LEU A 194 -9.15 7.31 12.87
CA LEU A 194 -8.65 8.53 12.24
C LEU A 194 -9.20 8.70 10.83
N TYR A 195 -9.25 7.62 10.05
CA TYR A 195 -9.88 7.64 8.73
C TYR A 195 -11.34 8.06 8.82
N GLN A 196 -12.11 7.46 9.73
CA GLN A 196 -13.53 7.77 9.94
C GLN A 196 -13.77 9.22 10.40
N LYS A 197 -12.83 9.81 11.15
CA LYS A 197 -12.90 11.20 11.61
C LYS A 197 -12.48 12.22 10.53
N ALA A 198 -11.82 11.78 9.47
CA ALA A 198 -11.33 12.66 8.41
C ALA A 198 -12.43 13.01 7.40
N ASP A 199 -12.39 14.24 6.89
CA ASP A 199 -13.23 14.69 5.77
C ASP A 199 -12.62 14.34 4.41
N LEU A 200 -11.29 14.17 4.38
CA LEU A 200 -10.50 13.87 3.20
C LEU A 200 -9.22 13.15 3.63
N PHE A 201 -8.86 12.07 2.94
CA PHE A 201 -7.54 11.46 3.02
C PHE A 201 -6.70 11.86 1.80
N VAL A 202 -5.43 12.18 2.02
CA VAL A 202 -4.48 12.53 0.95
C VAL A 202 -3.28 11.60 0.99
N SER A 203 -2.91 11.07 -0.18
CA SER A 203 -1.66 10.32 -0.39
C SER A 203 -0.86 10.96 -1.53
N THR A 204 0.44 11.17 -1.31
CA THR A 204 1.33 11.83 -2.29
C THR A 204 2.50 10.96 -2.73
N SER A 205 2.44 9.65 -2.52
CA SER A 205 3.51 8.73 -2.91
C SER A 205 3.83 8.83 -4.41
N TRP A 206 5.11 8.76 -4.76
CA TRP A 206 5.54 8.79 -6.16
C TRP A 206 5.37 7.43 -6.83
N VAL A 207 5.61 6.35 -6.07
CA VAL A 207 5.51 4.96 -6.52
C VAL A 207 5.07 4.07 -5.36
N GLU A 208 4.11 3.18 -5.61
CA GLU A 208 3.60 2.16 -4.70
C GLU A 208 3.22 0.89 -5.48
N GLY A 209 3.53 -0.28 -4.91
CA GLY A 209 3.13 -1.56 -5.50
C GLY A 209 1.61 -1.80 -5.46
N PHE A 210 0.91 -1.24 -4.46
CA PHE A 210 -0.55 -1.29 -4.31
C PHE A 210 -1.08 -0.10 -3.50
N SER A 211 -0.47 0.17 -2.33
CA SER A 211 -0.87 1.19 -1.34
C SER A 211 -2.19 0.89 -0.62
N LEU A 212 -2.09 0.32 0.58
CA LEU A 212 -3.23 0.10 1.47
C LEU A 212 -3.88 1.39 2.02
N PRO A 213 -3.14 2.46 2.39
CA PRO A 213 -3.75 3.61 3.05
C PRO A 213 -4.90 4.32 2.30
N PRO A 214 -4.83 4.53 0.97
CA PRO A 214 -5.98 5.02 0.21
C PRO A 214 -7.18 4.07 0.27
N LEU A 215 -6.94 2.75 0.21
CA LEU A 215 -7.99 1.74 0.27
C LEU A 215 -8.65 1.66 1.65
N GLU A 216 -7.85 1.75 2.73
CA GLU A 216 -8.31 1.82 4.12
C GLU A 216 -9.22 3.05 4.33
N ALA A 217 -8.83 4.21 3.79
CA ALA A 217 -9.65 5.42 3.82
C ALA A 217 -10.98 5.23 3.08
N MET A 218 -10.95 4.62 1.90
CA MET A 218 -12.15 4.28 1.13
C MET A 218 -13.08 3.35 1.90
N ALA A 219 -12.55 2.30 2.54
CA ALA A 219 -13.30 1.36 3.37
C ALA A 219 -13.96 2.05 4.58
N CYS A 220 -13.36 3.12 5.09
CA CYS A 220 -13.93 3.96 6.16
C CYS A 220 -14.94 5.00 5.66
N GLY A 221 -15.24 5.04 4.35
CA GLY A 221 -16.13 6.04 3.75
C GLY A 221 -15.52 7.45 3.69
N THR A 222 -14.20 7.53 3.58
CA THR A 222 -13.46 8.80 3.52
C THR A 222 -13.04 9.08 2.07
N PRO A 223 -13.37 10.26 1.51
CA PRO A 223 -12.93 10.65 0.18
C PRO A 223 -11.40 10.63 0.07
N VAL A 224 -10.89 10.28 -1.11
CA VAL A 224 -9.45 10.15 -1.35
C VAL A 224 -8.99 11.09 -2.46
N VAL A 225 -7.90 11.82 -2.19
CA VAL A 225 -7.04 12.44 -3.20
C VAL A 225 -5.72 11.68 -3.17
N THR A 226 -5.28 11.14 -4.29
CA THR A 226 -4.00 10.42 -4.36
C THR A 226 -3.25 10.73 -5.64
N THR A 227 -1.93 10.70 -5.58
CA THR A 227 -1.10 10.65 -6.79
C THR A 227 -1.34 9.35 -7.56
N ASN A 228 -1.15 9.38 -8.89
CA ASN A 228 -1.08 8.16 -9.68
C ASN A 228 0.29 7.46 -9.45
N SER A 229 0.36 6.65 -8.39
CA SER A 229 1.60 6.03 -7.90
C SER A 229 1.83 4.60 -8.41
N GLY A 230 1.09 4.14 -9.42
CA GLY A 230 1.20 2.77 -9.92
C GLY A 230 0.08 1.90 -9.37
N GLY A 231 0.35 1.05 -8.38
CA GLY A 231 -0.61 0.04 -7.91
C GLY A 231 -1.97 0.56 -7.42
N VAL A 232 -2.05 1.83 -7.01
CA VAL A 232 -3.32 2.48 -6.65
C VAL A 232 -4.33 2.52 -7.80
N THR A 233 -3.90 2.42 -9.06
CA THR A 233 -4.80 2.48 -10.22
C THR A 233 -5.71 1.28 -10.36
N ASP A 234 -5.42 0.18 -9.64
CA ASP A 234 -6.30 -0.99 -9.58
C ASP A 234 -7.66 -0.65 -8.93
N PHE A 235 -7.72 0.39 -8.07
CA PHE A 235 -8.93 0.77 -7.34
C PHE A 235 -9.23 2.29 -7.33
N CYS A 236 -8.27 3.15 -7.64
CA CYS A 236 -8.46 4.60 -7.77
C CYS A 236 -8.84 4.98 -9.21
N ILE A 237 -10.13 5.21 -9.45
CA ILE A 237 -10.70 5.62 -10.73
C ILE A 237 -11.02 7.11 -10.67
N GLN A 238 -10.45 7.88 -11.60
CA GLN A 238 -10.47 9.34 -11.60
C GLN A 238 -11.89 9.92 -11.47
N LYS A 239 -12.09 10.76 -10.45
CA LYS A 239 -13.37 11.40 -10.08
C LYS A 239 -14.54 10.42 -9.83
N ARG A 240 -14.27 9.12 -9.74
CA ARG A 240 -15.25 8.09 -9.38
C ARG A 240 -15.01 7.58 -7.98
N THR A 241 -13.84 7.00 -7.72
CA THR A 241 -13.47 6.49 -6.38
C THR A 241 -12.42 7.35 -5.69
N ALA A 242 -11.59 8.07 -6.46
CA ALA A 242 -10.61 9.03 -5.95
C ALA A 242 -10.39 10.20 -6.92
N VAL A 243 -9.77 11.28 -6.45
CA VAL A 243 -9.15 12.29 -7.32
C VAL A 243 -7.67 11.95 -7.48
N LEU A 244 -7.30 11.54 -8.70
CA LEU A 244 -5.93 11.33 -9.13
C LEU A 244 -5.26 12.66 -9.48
N VAL A 245 -4.10 12.92 -8.87
CA VAL A 245 -3.26 14.10 -9.10
C VAL A 245 -1.88 13.70 -9.63
N LYS A 246 -1.15 14.66 -10.21
CA LYS A 246 0.22 14.43 -10.70
C LYS A 246 1.19 14.31 -9.52
N LYS A 247 2.07 13.31 -9.55
CA LYS A 247 3.22 13.18 -8.63
C LYS A 247 4.18 14.36 -8.81
N GLN A 248 4.92 14.74 -7.75
CA GLN A 248 5.92 15.82 -7.82
C GLN A 248 5.33 17.15 -8.32
N ASN A 249 4.05 17.39 -8.00
CA ASN A 249 3.34 18.57 -8.46
C ASN A 249 2.42 19.12 -7.36
N PRO A 250 2.97 19.95 -6.44
CA PRO A 250 2.22 20.57 -5.35
C PRO A 250 0.96 21.30 -5.81
N GLN A 251 1.01 21.97 -6.96
CA GLN A 251 -0.15 22.69 -7.51
C GLN A 251 -1.27 21.74 -7.93
N SER A 252 -0.94 20.60 -8.56
CA SER A 252 -1.90 19.56 -8.92
C SER A 252 -2.52 18.93 -7.67
N ILE A 253 -1.72 18.67 -6.63
CA ILE A 253 -2.18 18.11 -5.35
C ILE A 253 -3.14 19.10 -4.69
N ALA A 254 -2.76 20.37 -4.59
CA ALA A 254 -3.59 21.43 -4.02
C ALA A 254 -4.92 21.59 -4.76
N ASN A 255 -4.91 21.56 -6.10
CA ASN A 255 -6.13 21.62 -6.90
C ASN A 255 -7.06 20.42 -6.64
N GLY A 256 -6.49 19.22 -6.51
CA GLY A 256 -7.24 18.01 -6.13
C GLY A 256 -7.90 18.15 -4.76
N ILE A 257 -7.13 18.58 -3.75
CA ILE A 257 -7.64 18.84 -2.39
C ILE A 257 -8.78 19.87 -2.42
N LEU A 258 -8.56 21.04 -3.04
CA LEU A 258 -9.56 22.10 -3.12
C LEU A 258 -10.83 21.64 -3.85
N SER A 259 -10.70 20.82 -4.90
CA SER A 259 -11.85 20.29 -5.62
C SER A 259 -12.78 19.45 -4.73
N VAL A 260 -12.24 18.73 -3.74
CA VAL A 260 -13.03 17.95 -2.79
C VAL A 260 -13.54 18.83 -1.64
N LEU A 261 -12.68 19.69 -1.08
CA LEU A 261 -13.06 20.57 0.04
C LEU A 261 -14.18 21.56 -0.33
N HIS A 262 -14.23 22.01 -1.59
CA HIS A 262 -15.21 23.01 -2.06
C HIS A 262 -16.44 22.38 -2.73
N ASN A 263 -16.49 21.05 -2.91
CA ASN A 263 -17.59 20.37 -3.57
C ASN A 263 -18.07 19.16 -2.77
N GLN A 264 -19.08 19.39 -1.92
CA GLN A 264 -19.66 18.33 -1.08
C GLN A 264 -20.27 17.18 -1.91
N LYS A 265 -20.84 17.47 -3.09
CA LYS A 265 -21.38 16.44 -3.98
C LYS A 265 -20.27 15.50 -4.46
N LEU A 266 -19.14 16.06 -4.90
CA LEU A 266 -17.98 15.27 -5.28
C LEU A 266 -17.46 14.45 -4.09
N ALA A 267 -17.31 15.06 -2.91
CA ALA A 267 -16.84 14.36 -1.73
C ALA A 267 -17.73 13.15 -1.39
N ASN A 268 -19.05 13.33 -1.40
CA ASN A 268 -20.01 12.25 -1.15
C ASN A 268 -19.94 11.14 -2.21
N GLN A 269 -19.81 11.51 -3.48
CA GLN A 269 -19.65 10.55 -4.58
C GLN A 269 -18.38 9.70 -4.41
N LEU A 270 -17.25 10.34 -4.10
CA LEU A 270 -15.97 9.65 -3.87
C LEU A 270 -16.07 8.71 -2.66
N ALA A 271 -16.67 9.15 -1.55
CA ALA A 271 -16.86 8.32 -0.37
C ALA A 271 -17.73 7.09 -0.67
N PHE A 272 -18.84 7.28 -1.37
CA PHE A 272 -19.78 6.21 -1.71
C PHE A 272 -19.15 5.16 -2.64
N HIS A 273 -18.60 5.58 -3.78
CA HIS A 273 -18.00 4.64 -4.73
C HIS A 273 -16.66 4.09 -4.24
N GLY A 274 -15.90 4.86 -3.46
CA GLY A 274 -14.70 4.38 -2.80
C GLY A 274 -15.02 3.23 -1.85
N LEU A 275 -16.05 3.39 -1.00
CA LEU A 275 -16.51 2.32 -0.11
C LEU A 275 -16.88 1.04 -0.87
N GLN A 276 -17.70 1.16 -1.93
CA GLN A 276 -18.07 0.02 -2.78
C GLN A 276 -16.86 -0.65 -3.45
N MET A 277 -15.84 0.14 -3.81
CA MET A 277 -14.60 -0.41 -4.37
C MET A 277 -13.80 -1.16 -3.31
N ALA A 278 -13.61 -0.58 -2.12
CA ALA A 278 -12.82 -1.17 -1.05
C ALA A 278 -13.40 -2.49 -0.52
N GLN A 279 -14.74 -2.65 -0.56
CA GLN A 279 -15.41 -3.91 -0.21
C GLN A 279 -14.97 -5.10 -1.07
N LYS A 280 -14.38 -4.87 -2.26
CA LYS A 280 -13.85 -5.91 -3.15
C LYS A 280 -12.44 -6.38 -2.79
N PHE A 281 -11.90 -5.93 -1.66
CA PHE A 281 -10.55 -6.23 -1.21
C PHE A 281 -10.58 -6.69 0.24
N SER A 282 -11.35 -7.74 0.54
CA SER A 282 -11.41 -8.30 1.89
C SER A 282 -10.19 -9.17 2.20
N LEU A 283 -9.79 -9.22 3.47
CA LEU A 283 -8.76 -10.14 3.95
C LEU A 283 -9.11 -11.60 3.64
N GLU A 284 -10.38 -11.97 3.77
CA GLU A 284 -10.88 -13.29 3.42
C GLU A 284 -10.62 -13.64 1.94
N GLN A 285 -10.93 -12.72 1.02
CA GLN A 285 -10.68 -12.92 -0.41
C GLN A 285 -9.19 -13.07 -0.70
N PHE A 286 -8.34 -12.22 -0.11
CA PHE A 286 -6.89 -12.34 -0.21
C PHE A 286 -6.41 -13.72 0.25
N THR A 287 -6.85 -14.17 1.43
CA THR A 287 -6.45 -15.46 2.00
C THR A 287 -6.91 -16.63 1.12
N GLN A 288 -8.16 -16.63 0.66
CA GLN A 288 -8.68 -17.68 -0.21
C GLN A 288 -7.93 -17.73 -1.56
N SER A 289 -7.60 -16.57 -2.15
CA SER A 289 -6.79 -16.51 -3.36
C SER A 289 -5.38 -17.05 -3.15
N MET A 290 -4.71 -16.68 -2.04
CA MET A 290 -3.39 -17.21 -1.69
C MET A 290 -3.41 -18.74 -1.54
N ILE A 291 -4.37 -19.28 -0.77
CA ILE A 291 -4.50 -20.73 -0.55
C ILE A 291 -4.71 -21.46 -1.88
N ARG A 292 -5.64 -20.98 -2.71
CA ARG A 292 -5.94 -21.57 -4.01
C ARG A 292 -4.71 -21.61 -4.90
N THR A 293 -3.99 -20.49 -5.02
CA THR A 293 -2.78 -20.42 -5.84
C THR A 293 -1.68 -21.34 -5.32
N PHE A 294 -1.51 -21.48 -4.01
CA PHE A 294 -0.56 -22.46 -3.47
C PHE A 294 -0.96 -23.90 -3.79
N GLN A 295 -2.25 -24.24 -3.68
CA GLN A 295 -2.75 -25.56 -4.05
C GLN A 295 -2.54 -25.87 -5.54
N GLU A 296 -2.83 -24.92 -6.42
CA GLU A 296 -2.60 -25.05 -7.88
C GLU A 296 -1.12 -25.25 -8.21
N ILE A 297 -0.22 -24.50 -7.55
CA ILE A 297 1.22 -24.64 -7.72
C ILE A 297 1.70 -26.05 -7.27
N ILE A 298 1.23 -26.51 -6.10
CA ILE A 298 1.59 -27.84 -5.58
C ILE A 298 1.08 -28.95 -6.52
N ALA A 299 -0.18 -28.88 -6.95
CA ALA A 299 -0.78 -29.87 -7.85
C ALA A 299 -0.05 -29.94 -9.19
N THR A 300 0.29 -28.78 -9.79
CA THR A 300 1.03 -28.72 -11.06
C THR A 300 2.40 -29.41 -10.96
N ARG A 301 3.10 -29.24 -9.83
CA ARG A 301 4.40 -29.89 -9.59
C ARG A 301 4.28 -31.40 -9.44
N GLN A 302 3.23 -31.88 -8.76
CA GLN A 302 2.99 -33.31 -8.61
C GLN A 302 2.72 -33.97 -9.98
N SER A 303 1.89 -33.35 -10.81
CA SER A 303 1.61 -33.85 -12.16
C SER A 303 2.81 -33.81 -13.11
N ALA A 304 3.78 -32.92 -12.88
CA ALA A 304 5.00 -32.84 -13.70
C ALA A 304 6.08 -33.87 -13.31
N ASN A 305 5.92 -34.54 -12.15
CA ASN A 305 6.84 -35.58 -11.66
C ASN A 305 6.38 -37.00 -12.02
N TYR A 306 5.28 -37.14 -12.76
CA TYR A 306 4.79 -38.38 -13.37
C TYR A 306 4.93 -38.29 -14.89
#